data_AF-A0A950IVH7-F1
#
_entry.id   AF-A0A950IVH7-F1
#
_cell.length_a   1.000
_cell.length_b   1.000
_cell.length_c   1.000
_cell.angle_alpha   90.00
_cell.angle_beta   90.00
_cell.angle_gamma   90.00
#
_symmetry.space_group_name_H-M   'P 1'
#
loop_
_entity.id
_entity.type
_entity.pdbx_description
1 polymer ?
#
loop_
_entity_poly.entity_id
_entity_poly.type
_entity_poly.pdbx_seq_one_letter_code
_entity_poly.pdbx_strand_id
1 'polypeptide(L)'
;MTKPNLENLLIDPEKVPVDVRKHVEDCQECSQELAALEATMLALDAWEAPEPSPFFEARMAARLRSERDAPPAGFFERLRARVLYGSNLHLRPVAAGALALLLLIGGGTWVGVMNNNQPANPSAMVRDLQSLDENSQVFQQLNTLDQQDDDSDNGQSGSNL
;
A
#
# COMPACT_ATOMS: atom_id res chain seq x y z
N MET A 1 -20.96 -21.09 -7.29
CA MET A 1 -21.55 -21.18 -5.94
C MET A 1 -20.57 -20.60 -4.95
N THR A 2 -21.05 -19.81 -4.02
CA THR A 2 -20.28 -18.75 -3.36
C THR A 2 -19.38 -19.30 -2.26
N LYS A 3 -18.06 -19.15 -2.45
CA LYS A 3 -16.98 -19.36 -1.48
C LYS A 3 -16.92 -18.45 -0.21
N PRO A 4 -17.65 -17.31 -0.05
CA PRO A 4 -17.42 -16.33 1.01
C PRO A 4 -18.08 -16.69 2.34
N ASN A 5 -18.15 -17.98 2.69
CA ASN A 5 -18.74 -18.41 3.98
C ASN A 5 -17.88 -19.44 4.72
N LEU A 6 -16.76 -19.89 4.15
CA LEU A 6 -15.87 -20.86 4.80
C LEU A 6 -15.21 -20.26 6.05
N GLU A 7 -14.90 -18.97 6.01
CA GLU A 7 -14.38 -18.21 7.14
C GLU A 7 -15.38 -18.13 8.30
N ASN A 8 -16.67 -17.95 7.98
CA ASN A 8 -17.73 -17.88 8.99
C ASN A 8 -18.02 -19.26 9.57
N LEU A 9 -17.87 -20.33 8.79
CA LEU A 9 -17.95 -21.71 9.29
C LEU A 9 -16.88 -21.98 10.36
N LEU A 10 -15.69 -21.38 10.22
CA LEU A 10 -14.59 -21.55 11.17
C LEU A 10 -14.71 -20.66 12.41
N ILE A 11 -15.12 -19.41 12.24
CA ILE A 11 -15.13 -18.39 13.32
C ILE A 11 -16.47 -18.38 14.08
N ASP A 12 -17.59 -18.57 13.39
CA ASP A 12 -18.95 -18.49 13.96
C ASP A 12 -19.94 -19.38 13.19
N PRO A 13 -19.88 -20.71 13.43
CA PRO A 13 -20.64 -21.70 12.65
C PRO A 13 -22.16 -21.56 12.80
N GLU A 14 -22.64 -20.89 13.86
CA GLU A 14 -24.06 -20.68 14.12
C GLU A 14 -24.69 -19.64 13.19
N LYS A 15 -23.90 -18.68 12.71
CA LYS A 15 -24.35 -17.64 11.76
C LYS A 15 -24.45 -18.14 10.32
N VAL A 16 -23.90 -19.33 10.03
CA VAL A 16 -23.93 -19.89 8.69
C VAL A 16 -25.28 -20.59 8.43
N PRO A 17 -25.92 -20.36 7.28
CA PRO A 17 -27.13 -21.07 6.89
C PRO A 17 -26.93 -22.61 6.84
N VAL A 18 -27.96 -23.37 7.20
CA VAL A 18 -27.91 -24.85 7.29
C VAL A 18 -27.62 -25.51 5.93
N ASP A 19 -28.13 -24.92 4.86
CA ASP A 19 -27.91 -25.35 3.47
C ASP A 19 -26.44 -25.26 3.05
N VAL A 20 -25.72 -24.23 3.51
CA VAL A 20 -24.28 -24.09 3.24
C VAL A 20 -23.48 -25.14 4.00
N ARG A 21 -23.84 -25.45 5.26
CA ARG A 21 -23.18 -26.53 6.02
C ARG A 21 -23.34 -27.89 5.34
N LYS A 22 -24.57 -28.21 4.92
CA LYS A 22 -24.84 -29.44 4.16
C LYS A 22 -24.07 -29.51 2.85
N HIS A 23 -23.96 -28.39 2.13
CA HIS A 23 -23.18 -28.35 0.89
C HIS A 23 -21.70 -28.66 1.12
N VAL A 24 -21.10 -28.14 2.21
CA VAL A 24 -19.70 -28.41 2.54
C VAL A 24 -19.49 -29.89 2.91
N GLU A 25 -20.45 -30.51 3.59
CA GLU A 25 -20.43 -31.95 3.89
C GLU A 25 -20.55 -32.80 2.62
N ASP A 26 -21.41 -32.41 1.66
CA ASP A 26 -21.65 -33.14 0.42
C ASP A 26 -20.58 -32.88 -0.66
N CYS A 27 -19.84 -31.77 -0.57
CA CYS A 27 -18.85 -31.35 -1.57
C CYS A 27 -17.42 -31.63 -1.09
N GLN A 28 -16.74 -32.56 -1.76
CA GLN A 28 -15.37 -32.95 -1.43
C GLN A 28 -14.34 -31.80 -1.59
N GLU A 29 -14.55 -30.88 -2.53
CA GLU A 29 -13.67 -29.73 -2.75
C GLU A 29 -13.79 -28.73 -1.59
N CYS A 30 -15.01 -28.36 -1.21
CA CYS A 30 -15.24 -27.40 -0.13
C CYS A 30 -14.81 -27.93 1.25
N SER A 31 -15.00 -29.22 1.52
CA SER A 31 -14.53 -29.85 2.77
C SER A 31 -13.00 -29.91 2.84
N GLN A 32 -12.30 -30.16 1.74
CA GLN A 32 -10.83 -30.08 1.70
C GLN A 32 -10.32 -28.66 1.95
N GLU A 33 -10.95 -27.65 1.36
CA GLU A 33 -10.58 -26.25 1.60
C GLU A 33 -10.81 -25.84 3.07
N LEU A 34 -11.92 -26.28 3.66
CA LEU A 34 -12.22 -26.04 5.09
C LEU A 34 -11.16 -26.71 5.99
N ALA A 35 -10.82 -27.97 5.72
CA ALA A 35 -9.79 -28.69 6.47
C ALA A 35 -8.40 -28.03 6.34
N ALA A 36 -8.06 -27.50 5.16
CA ALA A 36 -6.83 -26.74 4.97
C ALA A 36 -6.83 -25.44 5.80
N LEU A 37 -7.96 -24.72 5.85
CA LEU A 37 -8.12 -23.51 6.66
C LEU A 37 -8.01 -23.82 8.17
N GLU A 38 -8.67 -24.88 8.63
CA GLU A 38 -8.55 -25.38 10.02
C GLU A 38 -7.10 -25.73 10.37
N ALA A 39 -6.40 -26.42 9.48
CA ALA A 39 -4.98 -26.74 9.68
C ALA A 39 -4.10 -25.47 9.82
N THR A 40 -4.40 -24.40 9.06
CA THR A 40 -3.68 -23.13 9.23
C THR A 40 -3.96 -22.44 10.56
N MET A 41 -5.20 -22.48 11.06
CA MET A 41 -5.52 -21.91 12.38
C MET A 41 -4.83 -22.69 13.50
N LEU A 42 -4.82 -24.03 13.40
CA LEU A 42 -4.09 -24.87 14.35
C LEU A 42 -2.57 -24.59 14.33
N ALA A 43 -2.00 -24.30 13.16
CA ALA A 43 -0.60 -23.92 13.05
C ALA A 43 -0.32 -22.55 13.70
N LEU A 44 -1.26 -21.61 13.62
CA LEU A 44 -1.18 -20.31 14.30
C LEU A 44 -1.35 -20.44 15.82
N ASP A 45 -2.25 -21.31 16.28
CA ASP A 45 -2.46 -21.59 17.71
C ASP A 45 -1.24 -22.26 18.34
N ALA A 46 -0.50 -23.06 17.56
CA ALA A 46 0.75 -23.68 17.99
C ALA A 46 1.92 -22.67 18.11
N TRP A 47 1.75 -21.44 17.60
CA TRP A 47 2.81 -20.43 17.70
C TRP A 47 2.86 -19.86 19.12
N GLU A 48 3.93 -20.19 19.84
CA GLU A 48 4.20 -19.63 21.17
C GLU A 48 4.64 -18.16 21.08
N ALA A 49 3.88 -17.27 21.71
CA ALA A 49 4.19 -15.84 21.71
C ALA A 49 5.51 -15.58 22.48
N PRO A 50 6.44 -14.80 21.92
CA PRO A 50 7.66 -14.44 22.65
C PRO A 50 7.31 -13.60 23.90
N GLU A 51 8.09 -13.75 24.97
CA GLU A 51 7.89 -12.92 26.16
C GLU A 51 7.98 -11.42 25.80
N PRO A 52 7.02 -10.61 26.26
CA PRO A 52 7.06 -9.18 26.01
C PRO A 52 8.32 -8.58 26.62
N SER A 53 8.93 -7.62 25.92
CA SER A 53 10.14 -6.97 26.45
C SER A 53 9.88 -6.37 27.84
N PRO A 54 10.86 -6.35 28.76
CA PRO A 54 10.68 -5.79 30.11
C PRO A 54 10.20 -4.33 30.14
N PHE A 55 10.41 -3.60 29.04
CA PHE A 55 10.00 -2.20 28.90
C PHE A 55 8.69 -2.02 28.13
N PHE A 56 8.07 -3.09 27.65
CA PHE A 56 6.85 -3.03 26.84
C PHE A 56 5.74 -2.31 27.60
N GLU A 57 5.46 -2.72 28.83
CA GLU A 57 4.42 -2.12 29.68
C GLU A 57 4.72 -0.65 29.98
N ALA A 58 5.97 -0.31 30.30
CA ALA A 58 6.36 1.07 30.55
C ALA A 58 6.17 1.95 29.30
N ARG A 59 6.54 1.44 28.12
CA ARG A 59 6.38 2.14 26.84
C ARG A 59 4.91 2.26 26.44
N MET A 60 4.12 1.22 26.63
CA MET A 60 2.67 1.21 26.44
C MET A 60 1.99 2.25 27.35
N ALA A 61 2.30 2.22 28.65
CA ALA A 61 1.74 3.17 29.61
C ALA A 61 2.16 4.62 29.29
N ALA A 62 3.39 4.85 28.84
CA ALA A 62 3.84 6.16 28.39
C ALA A 62 3.06 6.64 27.16
N ARG A 63 2.86 5.76 26.16
CA ARG A 63 2.06 6.06 24.96
C ARG A 63 0.61 6.33 25.29
N LEU A 64 0.02 5.54 26.19
CA LEU A 64 -1.36 5.73 26.63
C LEU A 64 -1.54 7.08 27.34
N ARG A 65 -0.59 7.49 28.19
CA ARG A 65 -0.62 8.82 28.81
C ARG A 65 -0.46 9.91 27.76
N SER A 66 0.49 9.79 26.82
CA SER A 66 0.65 10.80 25.77
C SER A 66 -0.60 10.99 24.91
N GLU A 67 -1.36 9.92 24.65
CA GLU A 67 -2.64 10.02 23.92
C GLU A 67 -3.78 10.55 24.79
N ARG A 68 -3.78 10.28 26.10
CA ARG A 68 -4.78 10.84 27.03
C ARG A 68 -4.57 12.33 27.28
N ASP A 69 -3.31 12.75 27.37
CA ASP A 69 -2.90 14.14 27.59
C ASP A 69 -2.82 14.91 26.26
N ALA A 70 -2.91 14.23 25.12
CA ALA A 70 -3.03 14.88 23.83
C ALA A 70 -4.31 15.76 23.82
N PRO A 71 -4.24 16.96 23.24
CA PRO A 71 -5.40 17.83 23.14
C PRO A 71 -6.51 17.09 22.40
N PRO A 72 -7.78 17.23 22.84
CA PRO A 72 -8.88 16.55 22.19
C PRO A 72 -8.89 16.91 20.71
N ALA A 73 -9.03 15.90 19.85
CA ALA A 73 -9.02 16.07 18.39
C ALA A 73 -9.87 17.29 18.00
N GLY A 74 -9.27 18.22 17.25
CA GLY A 74 -9.95 19.42 16.79
C GLY A 74 -11.13 19.08 15.87
N PHE A 75 -11.98 20.07 15.60
CA PHE A 75 -13.15 19.88 14.73
C PHE A 75 -12.79 19.27 13.36
N PHE A 76 -11.69 19.73 12.75
CA PHE A 76 -11.20 19.21 11.48
C PHE A 76 -10.74 17.75 11.57
N GLU A 77 -10.02 17.37 12.62
CA GLU A 77 -9.60 15.98 12.83
C GLU A 77 -10.78 15.05 13.10
N ARG A 78 -11.81 15.53 13.82
CA ARG A 78 -13.06 14.77 14.00
C ARG A 78 -13.83 14.59 12.70
N LEU A 79 -13.86 15.62 11.83
CA LEU A 79 -14.49 15.55 10.52
C LEU A 79 -13.72 14.57 9.62
N ARG A 80 -12.40 14.67 9.56
CA ARG A 80 -11.51 13.76 8.83
C ARG A 80 -11.67 12.33 9.32
N ALA A 81 -11.64 12.09 10.62
CA ALA A 81 -11.82 10.77 11.20
C ALA A 81 -13.20 10.19 10.88
N ARG A 82 -14.26 11.01 10.86
CA ARG A 82 -15.60 10.58 10.44
C ARG A 82 -15.69 10.28 8.95
N VAL A 83 -14.93 10.96 8.09
CA VAL A 83 -14.88 10.66 6.65
C VAL A 83 -14.05 9.40 6.37
N LEU A 84 -12.92 9.21 7.06
CA LEU A 84 -12.01 8.08 6.84
C LEU A 84 -12.46 6.79 7.53
N TYR A 85 -12.88 6.89 8.79
CA TYR A 85 -13.21 5.72 9.62
C TYR A 85 -14.71 5.58 9.88
N GLY A 86 -15.53 6.57 9.53
CA GLY A 86 -17.00 6.48 9.55
C GLY A 86 -17.51 5.71 8.33
N SER A 87 -17.16 4.44 8.28
CA SER A 87 -17.39 3.45 7.22
C SER A 87 -18.86 3.05 6.99
N ASN A 88 -19.80 4.00 7.10
CA ASN A 88 -21.19 3.82 6.69
C ASN A 88 -21.70 4.91 5.72
N LEU A 89 -20.91 5.95 5.41
CA LEU A 89 -21.22 6.74 4.25
C LEU A 89 -20.77 5.96 3.02
N HIS A 90 -21.73 5.50 2.22
CA HIS A 90 -21.50 5.07 0.86
C HIS A 90 -20.95 6.28 0.08
N LEU A 91 -19.65 6.56 0.21
CA LEU A 91 -18.96 7.64 -0.48
C LEU A 91 -18.80 7.33 -1.96
N ARG A 92 -19.02 6.07 -2.38
CA ARG A 92 -18.98 5.63 -3.79
C ARG A 92 -19.88 6.46 -4.72
N PRO A 93 -21.19 6.63 -4.48
CA PRO A 93 -22.05 7.46 -5.33
C PRO A 93 -21.68 8.95 -5.31
N VAL A 94 -21.29 9.50 -4.16
CA VAL A 94 -20.94 10.93 -4.04
C VAL A 94 -19.60 11.22 -4.73
N ALA A 95 -18.61 10.34 -4.58
CA ALA A 95 -17.32 10.45 -5.27
C ALA A 95 -17.49 10.33 -6.79
N ALA A 96 -18.36 9.43 -7.26
CA ALA A 96 -18.68 9.31 -8.68
C ALA A 96 -19.38 10.58 -9.23
N GLY A 97 -20.33 11.13 -8.47
CA GLY A 97 -20.99 12.39 -8.83
C GLY A 97 -20.04 13.58 -8.86
N ALA A 98 -19.15 13.70 -7.87
CA ALA A 98 -18.13 14.75 -7.81
C ALA A 98 -17.11 14.62 -8.95
N LEU A 99 -16.65 13.40 -9.26
CA LEU A 99 -15.79 13.15 -10.42
C LEU A 99 -16.48 13.48 -11.75
N ALA A 100 -17.76 13.13 -11.90
CA ALA A 100 -18.53 13.48 -13.09
C ALA A 100 -18.69 15.00 -13.25
N LEU A 101 -18.93 15.72 -12.17
CA LEU A 101 -18.97 17.19 -12.16
C LEU A 101 -17.61 17.81 -12.47
N LEU A 102 -16.52 17.29 -11.88
CA LEU A 102 -15.16 17.71 -12.18
C LEU A 102 -14.76 17.41 -13.63
N LEU A 103 -15.22 16.29 -14.20
CA LEU A 103 -15.02 15.97 -15.62
C LEU A 103 -15.90 16.82 -16.54
N LEU A 104 -17.07 17.28 -16.11
CA LEU A 104 -17.88 18.24 -16.87
C LEU A 104 -17.25 19.64 -16.87
N ILE A 105 -16.78 20.10 -15.70
CA ILE A 105 -16.15 21.41 -15.54
C ILE A 105 -14.73 21.42 -16.13
N GLY A 106 -13.95 20.37 -15.90
CA GLY A 106 -12.57 20.22 -16.36
C GLY A 106 -12.43 19.58 -17.75
N GLY A 107 -13.40 18.78 -18.21
CA GLY A 107 -13.42 18.20 -19.56
C GLY A 107 -14.06 19.13 -20.60
N GLY A 108 -14.90 20.08 -20.19
CA GLY A 108 -15.44 21.11 -21.08
C GLY A 108 -14.38 22.08 -21.62
N THR A 109 -13.28 22.29 -20.90
CA THR A 109 -12.16 23.13 -21.36
C THR A 109 -11.23 22.39 -22.33
N TRP A 110 -11.15 21.06 -22.26
CA TRP A 110 -10.28 20.26 -23.14
C TRP A 110 -10.74 20.23 -24.61
N VAL A 111 -12.05 20.34 -24.87
CA VAL A 111 -12.57 20.45 -26.24
C VAL A 111 -12.18 21.78 -26.90
N GLY A 112 -12.01 22.85 -26.12
CA GLY A 112 -11.49 24.15 -26.62
C GLY A 112 -9.96 24.20 -26.75
N VAL A 113 -9.24 23.43 -25.95
CA VAL A 113 -7.76 23.41 -25.92
C VAL A 113 -7.15 22.53 -27.02
N MET A 114 -7.84 21.51 -27.52
CA MET A 114 -7.32 20.70 -28.66
C MET A 114 -7.17 21.51 -29.97
N ASN A 115 -7.76 22.70 -30.08
CA ASN A 115 -7.54 23.60 -31.22
C ASN A 115 -6.37 24.59 -30.99
N ASN A 116 -5.77 24.60 -29.80
CA ASN A 116 -4.64 25.48 -29.48
C ASN A 116 -3.38 24.63 -29.26
N ASN A 117 -2.48 24.69 -30.24
CA ASN A 117 -1.18 24.02 -30.27
C ASN A 117 -0.25 24.62 -29.18
N GLN A 118 -0.49 24.28 -27.92
CA GLN A 118 0.31 24.75 -26.79
C GLN A 118 1.30 23.64 -26.39
N PRO A 119 2.63 23.90 -26.43
CA PRO A 119 3.61 22.90 -26.05
C PRO A 119 3.42 22.53 -24.57
N ALA A 120 3.24 21.23 -24.31
CA ALA A 120 3.04 20.71 -22.97
C ALA A 120 4.28 21.01 -22.11
N ASN A 121 4.13 21.86 -21.10
CA ASN A 121 5.15 22.02 -20.08
C ASN A 121 5.24 20.72 -19.27
N PRO A 122 6.44 20.16 -19.05
CA PRO A 122 6.59 18.91 -18.30
C PRO A 122 6.02 19.06 -16.89
N SER A 123 5.24 18.07 -16.46
CA SER A 123 4.67 18.04 -15.12
C SER A 123 5.78 17.98 -14.06
N ALA A 124 5.50 18.43 -12.83
CA ALA A 124 6.48 18.44 -11.74
C ALA A 124 7.13 17.05 -11.51
N MET A 125 6.37 15.97 -11.71
CA MET A 125 6.87 14.60 -11.64
C MET A 125 7.82 14.25 -12.80
N VAL A 126 7.55 14.72 -14.02
CA VAL A 126 8.46 14.51 -15.17
C VAL A 126 9.76 15.29 -14.98
N ARG A 127 9.68 16.51 -14.43
CA ARG A 127 10.88 17.28 -14.09
C ARG A 127 11.69 16.61 -12.97
N ASP A 128 11.02 15.97 -12.01
CA ASP A 128 11.67 15.20 -10.94
C ASP A 128 12.42 13.98 -11.51
N LEU A 129 11.76 13.22 -12.39
CA LEU A 129 12.39 12.08 -13.10
C LEU A 129 13.55 12.52 -13.99
N GLN A 130 13.44 13.66 -14.68
CA GLN A 130 14.53 14.22 -15.47
C GLN A 130 15.73 14.60 -14.59
N SER A 131 15.49 15.16 -13.40
CA SER A 131 16.59 15.51 -12.49
C SER A 131 17.32 14.28 -11.93
N LEU A 132 16.60 13.18 -11.70
CA LEU A 132 17.21 11.91 -11.29
C LEU A 132 18.01 11.27 -12.42
N ASP A 133 17.54 11.37 -13.67
CA ASP A 133 18.25 10.88 -14.86
C ASP A 133 19.58 11.61 -15.07
N GLU A 134 19.59 12.94 -14.98
CA GLU A 134 20.81 13.76 -15.10
C GLU A 134 21.86 13.38 -14.04
N ASN A 135 21.45 13.14 -12.79
CA ASN A 135 22.37 12.69 -11.74
C ASN A 135 22.97 11.32 -12.02
N SER A 136 22.20 10.40 -12.62
CA SER A 136 22.69 9.06 -12.97
C SER A 136 23.81 9.10 -14.02
N GLN A 137 23.75 10.06 -14.95
CA GLN A 137 24.78 10.26 -15.97
C GLN A 137 26.09 10.78 -15.37
N VAL A 138 26.03 11.63 -14.34
CA VAL A 138 27.23 12.10 -13.60
C VAL A 138 27.95 10.93 -12.93
N PHE A 139 27.21 9.99 -12.32
CA PHE A 139 27.81 8.79 -11.73
C PHE A 139 28.48 7.89 -12.78
N GLN A 140 27.90 7.76 -13.97
CA GLN A 140 28.53 7.01 -15.07
C GLN A 140 29.82 7.70 -15.53
N GLN A 141 29.82 9.02 -15.65
CA GLN A 141 31.01 9.78 -16.04
C GLN A 141 32.14 9.65 -15.00
N LEU A 142 31.80 9.72 -13.71
CA LEU A 142 32.77 9.51 -12.64
C LEU A 142 33.35 8.08 -12.67
N ASN A 143 32.51 7.06 -12.87
CA ASN A 143 32.97 5.68 -12.99
C ASN A 143 33.88 5.48 -14.22
N THR A 144 33.62 6.17 -15.33
CA THR A 144 34.51 6.12 -16.50
C THR A 144 35.85 6.82 -16.29
N LEU A 145 35.89 7.88 -15.49
CA LEU A 145 37.15 8.57 -15.16
C LEU A 145 37.98 7.73 -14.18
N ASP A 146 37.34 7.11 -13.19
CA ASP A 146 37.98 6.19 -12.24
C ASP A 146 38.61 4.98 -12.96
N GLN A 147 37.87 4.37 -13.90
CA GLN A 147 38.39 3.28 -14.73
C GLN A 147 39.54 3.73 -15.66
N GLN A 148 39.53 4.99 -16.10
CA GLN A 148 40.55 5.54 -17.01
C GLN A 148 41.83 5.93 -16.26
N ASP A 149 41.74 6.29 -14.98
CA ASP A 149 42.89 6.46 -14.09
C ASP A 149 43.53 5.10 -13.74
N ASP A 150 42.73 4.05 -13.51
CA ASP A 150 43.22 2.68 -13.30
C ASP A 150 43.93 2.09 -14.54
N ASP A 151 43.41 2.33 -15.75
CA ASP A 151 44.07 1.89 -17.00
C ASP A 151 45.31 2.74 -17.35
N SER A 152 45.40 3.98 -16.86
CA SER A 152 46.55 4.85 -17.10
C SER A 152 47.76 4.52 -16.20
N ASP A 153 47.54 3.94 -15.01
CA ASP A 153 48.63 3.51 -14.11
C ASP A 153 49.19 2.12 -14.49
N ASN A 154 48.44 1.30 -15.24
CA ASN A 154 48.90 -0.03 -15.70
C ASN A 154 49.60 0.00 -17.08
N GLY A 155 49.73 1.18 -17.70
CA GLY A 155 50.35 1.38 -19.02
C GLY A 155 51.80 1.87 -19.02
N GLN A 156 52.38 2.22 -17.87
CA GLN A 156 53.74 2.78 -17.78
C GLN A 156 54.67 2.02 -16.83
N SER A 157 54.71 0.70 -16.95
CA SER A 157 55.83 -0.09 -16.39
C SER A 157 56.26 -1.18 -17.36
N GLY A 158 56.93 -0.80 -18.45
CA GLY A 158 57.64 -1.76 -19.27
C GLY A 158 57.93 -1.30 -20.69
N SER A 159 58.90 -0.40 -20.87
CA SER A 159 59.91 -0.41 -21.94
C SER A 159 60.41 1.00 -22.22
N ASN A 160 61.63 1.33 -21.78
CA ASN A 160 62.56 2.18 -22.52
C ASN A 160 63.98 1.78 -22.10
N LEU A 161 64.84 1.66 -23.11
CA LEU A 161 66.24 1.24 -23.10
C LEU A 161 67.09 1.92 -22.01
#